data_AF-A0A6C9QH61-F1
#
_entry.id   AF-A0A6C9QH61-F1
#
_cell.length_a   1.000
_cell.length_b   1.000
_cell.length_c   1.000
_cell.angle_alpha   90.00
_cell.angle_beta   90.00
_cell.angle_gamma   90.00
#
_symmetry.space_group_name_H-M   'P 1'
#
loop_
_entity.id
_entity.type
_entity.pdbx_description
1 polymer ?
#
loop_
_entity_poly.entity_id
_entity_poly.type
_entity_poly.pdbx_seq_one_letter_code
_entity_poly.pdbx_strand_id
1 'polypeptide(L)'
;MIKPTFWRAFALTATLILTGCSHSQPEQEGRPQAWLQPGTRITLPAPGISPAVNSQQLLSGSFNGKTQSLLVMLNADDQKITLAGLSS
;
A
#
# COMPACT_ATOMS: atom_id res chain seq x y z
N MET A 1 -1.47 47.62 -26.83
CA MET A 1 -1.94 46.34 -27.40
C MET A 1 -1.32 45.19 -26.63
N ILE A 2 -2.05 44.62 -25.67
CA ILE A 2 -1.59 43.44 -24.92
C ILE A 2 -1.74 42.25 -25.87
N LYS A 3 -0.62 41.62 -26.24
CA LYS A 3 -0.61 40.51 -27.20
C LYS A 3 -1.36 39.31 -26.59
N PRO A 4 -2.22 38.61 -27.35
CA PRO A 4 -3.03 37.49 -26.85
C PRO A 4 -2.18 36.34 -26.30
N THR A 5 -0.92 36.24 -26.74
CA THR A 5 0.09 35.32 -26.23
C THR A 5 0.41 35.57 -24.74
N PHE A 6 0.40 36.83 -24.30
CA PHE A 6 0.66 37.21 -22.91
C PHE A 6 -0.49 36.78 -21.99
N TRP A 7 -1.74 36.93 -22.46
CA TRP A 7 -2.93 36.50 -21.73
C TRP A 7 -2.99 34.96 -21.60
N ARG A 8 -2.59 34.25 -22.65
CA ARG A 8 -2.48 32.77 -22.63
C ARG A 8 -1.38 32.29 -21.68
N ALA A 9 -0.22 32.95 -21.68
CA ALA A 9 0.86 32.61 -20.75
C ALA A 9 0.43 32.84 -19.29
N PHE A 10 -0.29 33.93 -19.02
CA PHE A 10 -0.82 34.21 -17.69
C PHE A 10 -1.87 33.17 -17.26
N ALA A 11 -2.80 32.82 -18.14
CA ALA A 11 -3.82 31.80 -17.86
C ALA A 11 -3.20 30.42 -17.59
N LEU A 12 -2.20 30.01 -18.37
CA LEU A 12 -1.47 28.74 -18.18
C LEU A 12 -0.69 28.72 -16.85
N THR A 13 -0.11 29.85 -16.47
CA THR A 13 0.61 29.97 -15.18
C THR A 13 -0.38 29.88 -14.02
N ALA A 14 -1.54 30.53 -14.13
CA ALA A 14 -2.57 30.48 -13.10
C ALA A 14 -3.15 29.06 -12.92
N THR A 15 -3.43 28.34 -13.99
CA THR A 15 -3.91 26.95 -13.88
C THR A 15 -2.86 26.01 -13.30
N LEU A 16 -1.57 26.21 -13.62
CA LEU A 16 -0.48 25.42 -13.04
C LEU A 16 -0.33 25.65 -11.53
N ILE A 17 -0.55 26.89 -11.06
CA ILE A 17 -0.53 27.20 -9.62
C ILE A 17 -1.75 26.58 -8.91
N LEU A 18 -2.93 26.60 -9.53
CA LEU A 18 -4.14 26.01 -8.93
C LEU A 18 -4.06 24.47 -8.82
N THR A 19 -3.44 23.77 -9.78
CA THR A 19 -3.29 22.31 -9.73
C THR A 19 -2.14 21.87 -8.80
N GLY A 20 -1.27 22.78 -8.38
CA GLY A 20 -0.20 22.53 -7.40
C GLY A 20 -0.68 22.40 -5.95
N CYS A 21 -1.94 22.75 -5.65
CA CYS A 21 -2.51 22.63 -4.30
C CYS A 21 -2.95 21.21 -3.92
N SER A 22 -2.89 20.23 -4.83
CA SER A 22 -3.08 18.80 -4.50
C SER A 22 -1.80 18.12 -4.00
N HIS A 23 -0.85 18.90 -3.46
CA HIS A 23 0.32 18.35 -2.79
C HIS A 23 -0.16 17.44 -1.65
N SER A 24 0.01 16.14 -1.85
CA SER A 24 -0.27 15.08 -0.91
C SER A 24 0.29 15.48 0.46
N GLN A 25 -0.58 15.53 1.47
CA GLN A 25 -0.12 15.61 2.85
C GLN A 25 0.93 14.52 3.05
N PRO A 26 2.15 14.85 3.52
CA PRO A 26 3.01 13.83 4.08
C PRO A 26 2.21 13.15 5.19
N GLU A 27 2.09 11.82 5.08
CA GLU A 27 1.58 10.98 6.16
C GLU A 27 2.27 11.40 7.46
N GLN A 28 1.47 11.80 8.45
CA GLN A 28 1.89 12.04 9.84
C GLN A 28 2.84 13.21 10.13
N GLU A 29 2.42 14.46 9.93
CA GLU A 29 3.06 15.60 10.64
C GLU A 29 2.10 16.49 11.43
N GLY A 30 0.79 16.24 11.35
CA GLY A 30 -0.25 17.03 12.03
C GLY A 30 -1.31 16.23 12.78
N ARG A 31 -1.20 14.90 12.86
CA ARG A 31 -2.09 14.12 13.73
C ARG A 31 -1.58 14.31 15.17
N PRO A 32 -2.39 14.82 16.11
CA PRO A 32 -1.97 14.88 17.51
C PRO A 32 -1.61 13.47 17.96
N GLN A 33 -0.31 13.21 18.11
CA GLN A 33 0.20 11.97 18.66
C GLN A 33 0.19 12.13 20.17
N ALA A 34 -0.91 11.73 20.79
CA ALA A 34 -0.94 11.59 22.23
C ALA A 34 -0.14 10.34 22.61
N TRP A 35 1.01 10.53 23.26
CA TRP A 35 1.73 9.41 23.85
C TRP A 35 0.91 8.92 25.03
N LEU A 36 0.65 7.62 25.05
CA LEU A 36 -0.04 7.01 26.18
C LEU A 36 0.85 7.12 27.41
N GLN A 37 0.27 7.56 28.53
CA GLN A 37 0.99 7.60 29.79
C GLN A 37 1.46 6.17 30.14
N PRO A 38 2.69 5.99 30.66
CA PRO A 38 3.17 4.68 31.09
C PRO A 38 2.17 4.00 32.05
N GLY A 39 1.79 2.76 31.74
CA GLY A 39 0.77 2.01 32.51
C GLY A 39 -0.67 2.18 32.02
N THR A 40 -0.92 2.97 30.98
CA THR A 40 -2.25 3.08 30.35
C THR A 40 -2.66 1.75 29.73
N ARG A 41 -3.81 1.21 30.15
CA ARG A 41 -4.41 0.03 29.54
C ARG A 41 -5.31 0.46 28.41
N ILE A 42 -4.98 0.06 27.19
CA ILE A 42 -5.85 0.22 26.01
C ILE A 42 -6.36 -1.15 25.57
N THR A 43 -7.61 -1.20 25.14
CA THR A 43 -8.12 -2.37 24.41
C THR A 43 -7.69 -2.22 22.97
N LEU A 44 -6.70 -3.02 22.56
CA LEU A 44 -6.33 -3.09 21.15
C LEU A 44 -7.51 -3.68 20.37
N PRO A 45 -7.78 -3.18 19.15
CA PRO A 45 -8.70 -3.89 18.25
C PRO A 45 -8.19 -5.32 18.11
N ALA A 46 -9.13 -6.27 18.01
CA ALA A 46 -8.75 -7.66 17.78
C ALA A 46 -7.85 -7.73 16.53
N PRO A 47 -6.72 -8.43 16.60
CA PRO A 47 -5.89 -8.65 15.42
C PRO A 47 -6.74 -9.40 14.39
N GLY A 48 -6.97 -8.77 13.24
CA GLY A 48 -7.67 -9.38 12.12
C GLY A 48 -6.94 -9.03 10.84
N ILE A 49 -6.54 -10.04 10.06
CA ILE A 49 -6.06 -9.84 8.69
C ILE A 49 -7.28 -9.46 7.85
N SER A 50 -7.56 -8.15 7.80
CA SER A 50 -8.61 -7.57 6.96
C SER A 50 -7.97 -6.56 6.00
N PRO A 51 -8.05 -6.78 4.68
CA PRO A 51 -8.79 -7.86 4.00
C PRO A 51 -8.09 -9.22 4.08
N ALA A 52 -8.85 -10.30 3.92
CA ALA A 52 -8.30 -11.65 3.80
C ALA A 52 -7.31 -11.72 2.62
N VAL A 53 -6.21 -12.43 2.83
CA VAL A 53 -5.15 -12.62 1.82
C VAL A 53 -5.30 -14.01 1.21
N ASN A 54 -5.51 -14.07 -0.11
CA ASN A 54 -5.45 -15.31 -0.89
C ASN A 54 -4.40 -15.11 -1.99
N SER A 55 -3.35 -15.92 -1.96
CA SER A 55 -2.28 -15.88 -2.95
C SER A 55 -1.95 -17.28 -3.42
N GLN A 56 -1.78 -17.43 -4.73
CA GLN A 56 -1.32 -18.67 -5.33
C GLN A 56 -0.04 -18.36 -6.11
N GLN A 57 1.01 -19.11 -5.82
CA GLN A 57 2.30 -18.92 -6.44
C GLN A 57 2.91 -20.25 -6.85
N LEU A 58 3.41 -20.32 -8.08
CA LEU A 58 4.25 -21.41 -8.53
C LEU A 58 5.69 -21.12 -8.10
N LEU A 59 6.18 -21.85 -7.11
CA LEU A 59 7.58 -21.80 -6.71
C LEU A 59 8.39 -22.73 -7.61
N SER A 60 9.21 -22.16 -8.48
CA SER A 60 10.14 -22.92 -9.32
C SER A 60 11.54 -22.88 -8.70
N GLY A 61 12.07 -24.04 -8.35
CA GLY A 61 13.44 -24.23 -7.91
C GLY A 61 14.22 -25.11 -8.88
N SER A 62 15.55 -25.04 -8.87
CA SER A 62 16.40 -25.96 -9.62
C SER A 62 17.36 -26.66 -8.68
N PHE A 63 17.45 -27.98 -8.79
CA PHE A 63 18.38 -28.80 -8.02
C PHE A 63 19.03 -29.83 -8.95
N ASN A 64 20.36 -29.88 -8.97
CA ASN A 64 21.14 -30.76 -9.84
C ASN A 64 20.75 -30.66 -11.33
N GLY A 65 20.50 -29.44 -11.82
CA GLY A 65 20.12 -29.19 -13.22
C GLY A 65 18.68 -29.57 -13.57
N LYS A 66 17.87 -30.02 -12.60
CA LYS A 66 16.45 -30.35 -12.79
C LYS A 66 15.61 -29.25 -12.15
N THR A 67 14.78 -28.60 -12.96
CA THR A 67 13.78 -27.64 -12.47
C THR A 67 12.58 -28.39 -11.90
N GLN A 68 12.19 -28.05 -10.68
CA GLN A 68 11.01 -28.55 -10.01
C GLN A 68 10.11 -27.37 -9.68
N SER A 69 8.81 -27.52 -9.93
CA SER A 69 7.83 -26.50 -9.67
C SER A 69 6.82 -27.01 -8.64
N LEU A 70 6.58 -26.20 -7.61
CA LEU A 70 5.63 -26.48 -6.54
C LEU A 70 4.57 -25.38 -6.55
N LEU A 71 3.31 -25.74 -6.80
CA LEU A 71 2.22 -24.78 -6.65
C LEU A 71 1.91 -24.63 -5.16
N VAL A 72 1.98 -23.39 -4.67
CA VAL A 72 1.74 -23.04 -3.27
C VAL A 72 0.55 -22.11 -3.19
N MET A 73 -0.33 -22.36 -2.23
CA MET A 73 -1.47 -21.52 -1.92
C MET A 73 -1.36 -21.03 -0.48
N LEU A 74 -1.46 -19.71 -0.29
CA LEU A 74 -1.56 -19.04 1.00
C LEU A 74 -2.95 -18.45 1.14
N ASN A 75 -3.67 -18.89 2.18
CA ASN A 75 -4.91 -18.27 2.65
C ASN A 75 -4.72 -17.78 4.08
N ALA A 76 -4.90 -16.49 4.33
CA ALA A 76 -4.83 -15.92 5.67
C ALA A 76 -6.04 -15.01 5.91
N ASP A 77 -6.74 -15.24 7.02
CA ASP A 77 -7.84 -14.43 7.51
C ASP A 77 -7.65 -14.11 9.01
N ASP A 78 -8.67 -13.57 9.65
CA ASP A 78 -8.69 -13.23 11.07
C ASP A 78 -8.71 -14.46 12.00
N GLN A 79 -8.95 -15.67 11.47
CA GLN A 79 -9.06 -16.90 12.26
C GLN A 79 -7.87 -17.82 12.08
N LYS A 80 -7.29 -17.91 10.86
CA LYS A 80 -6.25 -18.88 10.55
C LYS A 80 -5.34 -18.46 9.40
N ILE A 81 -4.15 -19.05 9.40
CA ILE A 81 -3.21 -19.04 8.28
C ILE A 81 -3.10 -20.47 7.76
N THR A 82 -3.37 -20.65 6.47
CA THR A 82 -3.32 -21.94 5.77
C THR A 82 -2.34 -21.84 4.63
N LEU A 83 -1.35 -22.74 4.62
CA LEU A 83 -0.39 -22.89 3.52
C LEU A 83 -0.50 -24.32 2.98
N ALA A 84 -0.80 -24.46 1.68
CA ALA A 84 -0.89 -25.75 1.01
C ALA A 84 0.09 -25.79 -0.17
N GLY A 85 0.81 -26.90 -0.32
CA GLY A 85 1.72 -27.15 -1.44
C GLY A 85 1.28 -28.39 -2.21
N LEU A 86 1.20 -28.26 -3.54
CA LEU A 86 0.89 -29.37 -4.45
C LEU A 86 2.12 -29.63 -5.31
N SER A 87 2.82 -30.73 -5.02
CA SER A 87 3.93 -31.22 -5.84
C SER A 87 3.39 -32.21 -6.86
N SER A 88 3.77 -32.06 -8.12
CA SER A 88 3.53 -33.04 -9.19
C SER A 88 4.74 -33.97 -9.37
#